data_AF-D5UMY5-F1
#
_entry.id   AF-D5UMY5-F1
#
_cell.length_a   1.000
_cell.length_b   1.000
_cell.length_c   1.000
_cell.angle_alpha   90.00
_cell.angle_beta   90.00
_cell.angle_gamma   90.00
#
_symmetry.space_group_name_H-M   'P 1'
#
loop_
_entity.id
_entity.type
_entity.pdbx_description
1 polymer ?
#
loop_
_entity_poly.entity_id
_entity_poly.type
_entity_poly.pdbx_seq_one_letter_code
_entity_poly.pdbx_strand_id
1 'polypeptide(L)' 'MAITRGTERFALLAEQTQAAARRRGIAVTDEVIDQILNAEIERVAKLMGIEPRTALLYTPADLPLTLAEMIAATHHQ' A
#
# COMPACT_ATOMS: atom_id res chain seq x y z
N MET A 1 13.77 -1.25 -7.17
CA MET A 1 13.08 -0.42 -8.20
C MET A 1 11.61 -0.38 -7.80
N ALA A 2 11.04 0.82 -7.65
CA ALA A 2 9.66 0.97 -7.20
C ALA A 2 8.68 0.35 -8.21
N ILE A 3 7.66 -0.34 -7.69
CA ILE A 3 6.53 -0.81 -8.46
C ILE A 3 5.59 0.37 -8.67
N THR A 4 5.12 0.53 -9.90
CA THR A 4 4.23 1.63 -10.30
C THR A 4 2.85 1.11 -10.63
N ARG A 5 1.88 2.03 -10.77
CA ARG A 5 0.51 1.74 -11.20
C ARG A 5 0.38 1.19 -12.63
N GLY A 6 1.48 1.08 -13.38
CA GLY A 6 1.51 0.25 -14.60
C GLY A 6 1.37 -1.25 -14.32
N THR A 7 1.55 -1.67 -13.07
CA THR A 7 1.28 -3.04 -12.61
C THR A 7 -0.14 -3.11 -12.07
N GLU A 8 -1.02 -3.88 -12.73
CA GLU A 8 -2.45 -3.95 -12.42
C GLU A 8 -2.74 -4.24 -10.94
N ARG A 9 -2.04 -5.22 -10.35
CA ARG A 9 -2.20 -5.55 -8.93
C ARG A 9 -1.81 -4.40 -8.00
N PHE A 10 -0.77 -3.65 -8.35
CA PHE A 10 -0.33 -2.50 -7.58
C PHE A 10 -1.35 -1.36 -7.67
N ALA A 11 -1.84 -1.07 -8.88
CA ALA A 11 -2.89 -0.06 -9.09
C ALA A 11 -4.15 -0.38 -8.29
N LEU A 12 -4.60 -1.63 -8.31
CA LEU A 12 -5.77 -2.07 -7.55
C LEU A 12 -5.59 -1.88 -6.03
N LEU A 13 -4.42 -2.25 -5.49
CA LEU A 13 -4.14 -2.05 -4.06
C LEU A 13 -4.06 -0.56 -3.70
N ALA A 14 -3.50 0.28 -4.57
CA ALA A 14 -3.44 1.73 -4.39
C ALA A 14 -4.85 2.34 -4.34
N GLU A 15 -5.71 2.00 -5.30
CA GLU A 15 -7.11 2.45 -5.33
C GLU A 15 -7.88 2.00 -4.08
N GLN A 16 -7.74 0.73 -3.68
CA GLN A 16 -8.41 0.20 -2.50
C GLN A 16 -7.94 0.89 -1.21
N THR A 17 -6.64 1.16 -1.09
CA THR A 17 -6.06 1.83 0.08
C THR A 17 -6.54 3.27 0.15
N GLN A 18 -6.54 3.98 -0.98
CA GLN A 18 -7.04 5.35 -1.06
C GLN A 18 -8.54 5.42 -0.75
N ALA A 19 -9.35 4.50 -1.27
CA ALA A 19 -10.78 4.43 -0.95
C ALA A 19 -11.02 4.11 0.54
N ALA A 20 -10.18 3.27 1.15
CA ALA A 20 -10.26 2.96 2.57
C ALA A 20 -9.85 4.16 3.47
N ALA A 21 -8.87 4.95 3.06
CA ALA A 21 -8.47 6.19 3.74
C ALA A 21 -9.55 7.28 3.61
N ARG A 22 -10.09 7.47 2.40
CA ARG A 22 -11.18 8.44 2.15
C ARG A 22 -12.44 8.14 2.96
N ARG A 23 -12.81 6.86 3.12
CA ARG A 23 -13.93 6.43 3.98
C ARG A 23 -13.76 6.80 5.46
N ARG A 24 -12.52 7.05 5.89
CA ARG A 24 -12.17 7.51 7.23
C ARG A 24 -12.03 9.04 7.32
N GLY A 25 -12.37 9.77 6.26
CA GLY A 25 -12.27 11.23 6.20
C GLY A 25 -10.86 11.76 5.93
N ILE A 26 -9.93 10.89 5.49
CA ILE A 26 -8.54 11.27 5.26
C ILE A 26 -8.30 11.42 3.76
N ALA A 27 -7.87 12.61 3.35
CA ALA A 27 -7.44 12.87 1.99
C ALA A 27 -5.93 12.60 1.87
N VAL A 28 -5.57 11.59 1.09
CA VAL A 28 -4.17 11.19 0.83
C VAL A 28 -3.89 11.31 -0.66
N THR A 29 -2.75 11.91 -1.01
CA THR A 29 -2.33 12.02 -2.42
C THR A 29 -1.88 10.66 -2.96
N ASP A 30 -1.89 10.52 -4.27
CA ASP A 30 -1.48 9.29 -4.94
C ASP A 30 -0.03 8.94 -4.67
N GLU A 31 0.85 9.95 -4.61
CA GLU A 31 2.27 9.76 -4.32
C GLU A 31 2.51 9.16 -2.94
N VAL A 32 1.75 9.60 -1.93
CA VAL A 32 1.88 9.08 -0.56
C VAL A 32 1.40 7.63 -0.48
N ILE A 33 0.28 7.31 -1.13
CA ILE A 33 -0.22 5.92 -1.20
C ILE A 33 0.81 5.02 -1.89
N ASP A 34 1.36 5.46 -3.01
CA ASP A 34 2.34 4.71 -3.77
C ASP A 34 3.64 4.49 -2.99
N GLN A 35 4.09 5.49 -2.23
CA GLN A 35 5.25 5.38 -1.35
C GLN A 35 5.02 4.38 -0.21
N ILE A 36 3.88 4.46 0.48
CA ILE A 36 3.53 3.55 1.58
C ILE A 36 3.44 2.10 1.08
N LEU A 37 2.75 1.89 -0.05
CA LEU A 37 2.64 0.56 -0.65
C LEU A 37 4.01 -0.01 -1.06
N ASN A 38 4.85 0.79 -1.71
CA ASN A 38 6.19 0.35 -2.07
C ASN A 38 7.04 0.02 -0.84
N ALA A 39 7.00 0.85 0.19
CA ALA A 39 7.74 0.60 1.43
C ALA A 39 7.30 -0.71 2.08
N GLU A 40 5.99 -0.98 2.11
CA GLU A 40 5.44 -2.21 2.69
C GLU A 40 5.76 -3.46 1.86
N ILE A 41 5.63 -3.38 0.53
CA ILE A 41 6.02 -4.47 -0.37
C ILE A 41 7.51 -4.77 -0.24
N GLU A 42 8.37 -3.74 -0.19
CA GLU A 42 9.81 -3.92 0.01
C GLU A 42 10.13 -4.53 1.38
N ARG A 43 9.39 -4.15 2.43
CA ARG A 43 9.54 -4.73 3.77
C ARG A 43 9.21 -6.21 3.77
N VAL A 44 8.06 -6.59 3.20
CA VAL A 44 7.63 -7.99 3.09
C VAL A 44 8.60 -8.81 2.24
N ALA A 45 9.03 -8.26 1.10
CA ALA A 45 10.01 -8.88 0.21
C ALA A 45 11.31 -9.23 0.94
N LYS A 46 11.85 -8.27 1.72
CA LYS A 46 13.05 -8.48 2.55
C LYS A 46 12.84 -9.55 3.62
N LEU A 47 11.69 -9.55 4.30
CA LEU A 47 11.38 -10.54 5.34
C LEU A 47 11.26 -11.96 4.79
N MET A 48 10.71 -12.10 3.59
CA MET A 48 10.53 -13.40 2.93
C MET A 48 11.75 -13.84 2.11
N GLY A 49 12.75 -12.97 1.92
CA GLY A 49 13.90 -13.25 1.06
C GLY A 49 13.52 -13.41 -0.43
N ILE A 50 12.52 -12.66 -0.89
CA ILE A 50 12.01 -12.71 -2.28
C ILE A 50 12.07 -11.34 -2.94
N GLU A 51 11.88 -11.31 -4.26
CA GLU A 51 11.78 -10.07 -5.03
C GLU A 51 10.48 -9.29 -4.71
N PRO A 52 10.49 -7.94 -4.70
CA PRO A 52 9.30 -7.11 -4.47
C PRO A 52 8.12 -7.42 -5.38
N ARG A 53 8.39 -7.73 -6.66
CA ARG A 53 7.34 -8.14 -7.60
C ARG A 53 6.68 -9.46 -7.20
N THR A 54 7.44 -10.39 -6.63
CA THR A 54 6.94 -11.65 -6.10
C THR A 54 6.14 -11.40 -4.82
N ALA A 55 6.62 -10.53 -3.92
CA ALA A 55 5.90 -10.15 -2.71
C ALA A 55 4.52 -9.53 -3.01
N LEU A 56 4.42 -8.70 -4.06
CA LEU A 56 3.15 -8.12 -4.53
C LEU A 56 2.07 -9.18 -4.86
N LEU A 57 2.47 -10.38 -5.30
CA LEU A 57 1.53 -11.45 -5.60
C LEU A 57 0.99 -12.13 -4.34
N TYR A 58 1.75 -12.09 -3.24
CA TYR A 58 1.38 -12.66 -1.95
C TYR A 58 0.71 -11.67 -1.01
N THR A 59 0.57 -10.40 -1.43
CA THR A 59 -0.05 -9.37 -0.59
C THR A 59 -1.48 -9.76 -0.19
N PRO A 60 -1.80 -9.80 1.11
CA PRO A 60 -3.09 -10.28 1.58
C PRO A 60 -4.19 -9.28 1.23
N ALA A 61 -5.43 -9.79 1.17
CA ALA A 61 -6.58 -9.02 0.71
C ALA A 61 -6.98 -7.87 1.67
N ASP A 62 -6.60 -7.98 2.94
CA ASP A 62 -6.87 -6.99 3.99
C ASP A 62 -5.81 -5.89 4.07
N LEU A 63 -4.67 -6.01 3.37
CA LEU A 63 -3.60 -5.01 3.41
C LEU A 63 -4.12 -3.56 3.19
N PRO A 64 -5.00 -3.27 2.22
CA PRO A 64 -5.49 -1.91 2.01
C PRO A 64 -6.18 -1.30 3.24
N LEU A 65 -6.86 -2.13 4.05
CA LEU A 65 -7.50 -1.69 5.29
C LEU A 65 -6.45 -1.39 6.36
N THR A 66 -5.48 -2.29 6.53
CA THR A 66 -4.37 -2.12 7.49
C THR A 66 -3.56 -0.85 7.18
N LEU A 67 -3.25 -0.60 5.91
CA LEU A 67 -2.54 0.61 5.50
C LEU A 67 -3.36 1.88 5.75
N ALA A 68 -4.67 1.85 5.49
CA ALA A 68 -5.55 2.99 5.80
C ALA A 68 -5.63 3.28 7.31
N GLU A 69 -5.54 2.26 8.17
CA GLU A 69 -5.49 2.42 9.62
C GLU A 69 -4.17 3.02 10.09
N MET A 70 -3.06 2.57 9.52
CA MET A 70 -1.75 3.17 9.79
C MET A 70 -1.71 4.65 9.39
N ILE A 71 -2.24 4.99 8.21
CA ILE A 71 -2.38 6.38 7.76
C ILE A 71 -3.21 7.20 8.75
N ALA A 72 -4.32 6.65 9.24
CA ALA A 72 -5.17 7.34 10.22
C ALA A 72 -4.42 7.60 11.53
N ALA A 73 -3.63 6.64 12.02
CA ALA A 73 -2.86 6.79 13.24
C ALA A 73 -1.84 7.94 13.18
N THR A 74 -1.26 8.23 12.00
CA THR A 74 -0.34 9.35 11.80
C THR A 74 -1.01 10.71 11.65
N HIS A 75 -2.31 10.77 11.33
CA HIS A 75 -3.06 12.03 11.11
C HIS A 75 -3.79 12.54 12.38
N HIS A 76 -3.80 11.78 13.47
CA HIS A 76 -4.40 12.15 14.75
C HIS A 76 -3.39 12.71 15.78
N GLN A 77 -2.15 12.98 15.36
CA GLN A 77 -1.12 13.65 16.16
C GLN A 77 -0.95 15.10 15.72
#